data_AF-A0A811TDB2-F1
#
_entry.id   AF-A0A811TDB2-F1
#
_cell.length_a   1.000
_cell.length_b   1.000
_cell.length_c   1.000
_cell.angle_alpha   90.00
_cell.angle_beta   90.00
_cell.angle_gamma   90.00
#
_symmetry.space_group_name_H-M   'P 1'
#
loop_
_entity.id
_entity.type
_entity.pdbx_description
1 polymer ?
#
loop_
_entity_poly.entity_id
_entity_poly.type
_entity_poly.pdbx_seq_one_letter_code
_entity_poly.pdbx_strand_id
1 'polypeptide(L)'
;MGRIDVNIKSSAGKSTGTISIPSSLDKIETSVLAASLETIDRIGPCVSTISISRVEDVRSSKRKQVIDRAKAIIIDLFDENVLESQEITERVKQAVRIEDIVFYGKENIPAGPNVQNSDAIIVVEGRADVTTLLKYGIKNAIAVGGTNVPQPVADLCKKKTVTAFTDGDRGGELIIKELLQVTDIDFISRAPDGKMVEDLTQKEIIKALHQKIPIEQAMGHYQAEERKSRSANVPFKRKTSDSLKRVQIKDHRPKKEEIVEEKTEEMESAKPKIEPVKQKTESVKPDIDRFQSHIDDISGSFTARLIDEKNHVLKEVPVRDLANELKDVKNSVKTVVFDGVITQRLVDIAFERGIENLVGIKKGSITKIPASLHVHATSN
;
A
#
# COMPACT_ATOMS: atom_id res chain seq x y z
N MET A 1 26.58 -42.96 15.46
CA MET A 1 25.58 -43.87 16.08
C MET A 1 25.39 -43.44 17.52
N GLY A 2 24.15 -43.24 17.96
CA GLY A 2 23.83 -43.02 19.37
C GLY A 2 23.67 -44.34 20.13
N ARG A 3 23.12 -44.28 21.35
CA ARG A 3 22.86 -45.48 22.17
C ARG A 3 21.81 -46.37 21.50
N ILE A 4 22.14 -47.64 21.31
CA ILE A 4 21.21 -48.64 20.77
C ILE A 4 20.32 -49.12 21.91
N ASP A 5 19.03 -48.90 21.78
CA ASP A 5 18.04 -49.36 22.74
C ASP A 5 17.40 -50.65 22.25
N VAL A 6 17.44 -51.68 23.10
CA VAL A 6 16.89 -53.00 22.76
C VAL A 6 15.88 -53.40 23.82
N ASN A 7 14.62 -53.53 23.40
CA ASN A 7 13.55 -54.04 24.27
C ASN A 7 13.25 -55.49 23.89
N ILE A 8 13.58 -56.44 24.77
CA ILE A 8 13.39 -57.87 24.55
C ILE A 8 12.35 -58.40 25.53
N LYS A 9 11.45 -59.24 25.02
CA LYS A 9 10.58 -60.11 25.81
C LYS A 9 10.94 -61.56 25.48
N SER A 10 11.20 -62.35 26.51
CA SER A 10 11.50 -63.78 26.38
C SER A 10 10.35 -64.60 26.92
N SER A 11 9.90 -65.59 26.15
CA SER A 11 8.87 -66.54 26.57
C SER A 11 9.12 -67.90 25.90
N ALA A 12 9.01 -68.98 26.68
CA ALA A 12 9.15 -70.36 26.20
C ALA A 12 10.39 -70.63 25.33
N GLY A 13 11.55 -70.08 25.70
CA GLY A 13 12.83 -70.29 25.00
C GLY A 13 12.98 -69.49 23.69
N LYS A 14 12.03 -68.62 23.34
CA LYS A 14 12.14 -67.68 22.22
C LYS A 14 12.17 -66.24 22.75
N SER A 15 12.99 -65.41 22.12
CA SER A 15 13.12 -63.99 22.46
C SER A 15 12.68 -63.15 21.27
N THR A 16 11.75 -62.24 21.52
CA THR A 16 11.26 -61.26 20.53
C THR A 16 11.48 -59.87 21.06
N GLY A 17 11.92 -58.95 20.22
CA GLY A 17 12.22 -57.59 20.68
C GLY A 17 12.28 -56.57 19.57
N THR A 18 12.33 -55.30 19.98
CA THR A 18 12.48 -54.15 19.08
C THR A 18 13.81 -53.48 19.35
N ILE A 19 14.58 -53.23 18.28
CA ILE A 19 15.85 -52.51 18.32
C ILE A 19 15.60 -51.09 17.80
N SER A 20 15.97 -50.07 18.58
CA SER A 20 15.93 -48.67 18.19
C SER A 20 17.36 -48.12 18.13
N ILE A 21 17.76 -47.67 16.93
CA ILE A 21 19.11 -47.15 16.68
C ILE A 21 19.01 -45.67 16.30
N PRO A 22 19.32 -44.74 17.21
CA PRO A 22 19.44 -43.34 16.86
C PRO A 22 20.70 -43.14 16.01
N SER A 23 20.52 -42.60 14.81
CA SER A 23 21.61 -42.31 13.87
C SER A 23 21.74 -40.81 13.66
N SER A 24 22.98 -40.33 13.61
CA SER A 24 23.31 -38.96 13.16
C SER A 24 23.61 -38.90 11.65
N LEU A 25 23.60 -40.04 10.97
CA LEU A 25 23.90 -40.18 9.54
C LEU A 25 22.77 -39.63 8.67
N ASP A 26 23.07 -39.45 7.39
CA ASP A 26 22.07 -39.01 6.42
C ASP A 26 21.09 -40.13 6.04
N LYS A 27 19.99 -39.78 5.38
CA LYS A 27 18.90 -40.72 5.04
C LYS A 27 19.42 -41.91 4.22
N ILE A 28 20.33 -41.66 3.29
CA ILE A 28 20.91 -42.69 2.42
C ILE A 28 21.77 -43.65 3.25
N GLU A 29 22.71 -43.11 4.02
CA GLU A 29 23.62 -43.90 4.87
C GLU A 29 22.86 -44.70 5.95
N THR A 30 21.84 -44.09 6.55
CA THR A 30 20.98 -44.76 7.54
C THR A 30 20.18 -45.89 6.91
N SER A 31 19.74 -45.74 5.65
CA SER A 31 19.02 -46.79 4.92
C SER A 31 19.94 -47.97 4.58
N VAL A 32 21.18 -47.69 4.14
CA VAL A 32 22.19 -48.73 3.88
C VAL A 32 22.52 -49.51 5.15
N LEU A 33 22.66 -48.82 6.28
CA LEU A 33 22.89 -49.47 7.58
C LEU A 33 21.70 -50.33 8.00
N ALA A 34 20.47 -49.84 7.84
CA ALA A 34 19.27 -50.60 8.16
C ALA A 34 19.19 -51.89 7.33
N ALA A 35 19.43 -51.79 6.02
CA ALA A 35 19.48 -52.95 5.12
C ALA A 35 20.59 -53.95 5.51
N SER A 36 21.75 -53.43 5.97
CA SER A 36 22.84 -54.28 6.45
C SER A 36 22.43 -55.07 7.71
N LEU A 37 21.68 -54.46 8.62
CA LEU A 37 21.21 -55.13 9.85
C LEU A 37 20.15 -56.21 9.57
N GLU A 38 19.37 -56.05 8.51
CA GLU A 38 18.38 -57.04 8.06
C GLU A 38 19.04 -58.34 7.54
N THR A 39 20.32 -58.28 7.14
CA THR A 39 21.06 -59.48 6.69
C THR A 39 21.57 -60.37 7.85
N ILE A 40 21.42 -59.92 9.11
CA ILE A 40 21.87 -60.68 10.27
C ILE A 40 20.91 -61.84 10.54
N ASP A 41 21.42 -63.06 10.34
CA ASP A 41 20.70 -64.32 10.52
C ASP A 41 20.94 -64.96 11.91
N ARG A 42 21.83 -64.39 12.71
CA ARG A 42 22.25 -64.95 14.00
C ARG A 42 22.64 -63.90 15.03
N ILE A 43 22.16 -64.07 16.26
CA ILE A 43 22.57 -63.26 17.41
C ILE A 43 23.04 -64.21 18.53
N GLY A 44 24.34 -64.20 18.81
CA GLY A 44 24.95 -65.16 19.73
C GLY A 44 24.82 -66.59 19.21
N PRO A 45 24.45 -67.58 20.05
CA PRO A 45 24.27 -68.97 19.62
C PRO A 45 22.93 -69.24 18.91
N CYS A 46 22.01 -68.27 18.89
CA CYS A 46 20.64 -68.45 18.41
C CYS A 46 20.44 -67.91 17.01
N VAL A 47 19.66 -68.63 16.19
CA VAL A 47 19.17 -68.13 14.90
C VAL A 47 18.20 -66.98 15.14
N SER A 48 18.35 -65.90 14.38
CA SER A 48 17.52 -64.70 14.48
C SER A 48 17.07 -64.23 13.12
N THR A 49 15.94 -63.54 13.08
CA THR A 49 15.50 -62.81 11.89
C THR A 49 15.27 -61.37 12.31
N ILE A 50 15.96 -60.45 11.65
CA ILE A 50 15.79 -59.01 11.83
C ILE A 50 15.05 -58.49 10.61
N SER A 51 14.08 -57.61 10.82
CA SER A 51 13.36 -56.93 9.73
C SER A 51 13.24 -55.44 10.05
N ILE A 52 13.39 -54.58 9.04
CA ILE A 52 13.28 -53.13 9.23
C ILE A 52 11.80 -52.76 9.40
N SER A 53 11.45 -52.16 10.54
CA SER A 53 10.08 -51.71 10.78
C SER A 53 9.80 -50.32 10.20
N ARG A 54 10.70 -49.35 10.45
CA ARG A 54 10.62 -47.98 9.93
C ARG A 54 11.96 -47.27 10.06
N VAL A 55 12.23 -46.36 9.12
CA VAL A 55 13.35 -45.41 9.16
C VAL A 55 12.77 -44.00 9.20
N GLU A 56 13.03 -43.25 10.27
CA GLU A 56 12.33 -41.98 10.56
C GLU A 56 13.32 -40.83 10.81
N ASP A 57 13.16 -39.72 10.07
CA ASP A 57 13.99 -38.52 10.24
C ASP A 57 13.40 -37.61 11.34
N VAL A 58 13.88 -37.83 12.56
CA VAL A 58 13.49 -37.03 13.74
C VAL A 58 13.91 -35.56 13.67
N ARG A 59 14.85 -35.18 12.77
CA ARG A 59 15.26 -33.77 12.60
C ARG A 59 14.18 -32.95 11.90
N SER A 60 13.38 -33.57 11.04
CA SER A 60 12.26 -32.89 10.36
C SER A 60 11.14 -32.53 11.34
N SER A 61 10.79 -33.47 12.23
CA SER A 61 9.77 -33.28 13.27
C SER A 61 10.22 -32.29 14.36
N LYS A 62 11.48 -32.42 14.85
CA LYS A 62 12.04 -31.45 15.82
C LYS A 62 12.20 -30.06 15.24
N ARG A 63 12.58 -29.92 13.95
CA ARG A 63 12.63 -28.59 13.29
C ARG A 63 11.28 -27.90 13.32
N LYS A 64 10.19 -28.62 13.08
CA LYS A 64 8.84 -28.06 13.16
C LYS A 64 8.50 -27.57 14.57
N GLN A 65 8.80 -28.37 15.60
CA GLN A 65 8.63 -27.96 17.00
C GLN A 65 9.49 -26.75 17.38
N VAL A 66 10.73 -26.66 16.88
CA VAL A 66 11.62 -25.52 17.09
C VAL A 66 11.04 -24.27 16.42
N ILE A 67 10.52 -24.38 15.20
CA ILE A 67 9.88 -23.27 14.49
C ILE A 67 8.63 -22.79 15.24
N ASP A 68 7.77 -23.70 15.67
CA ASP A 68 6.53 -23.34 16.38
C ASP A 68 6.85 -22.74 17.76
N ARG A 69 7.88 -23.25 18.47
CA ARG A 69 8.34 -22.65 19.72
C ARG A 69 8.97 -21.28 19.51
N ALA A 70 9.75 -21.07 18.45
CA ALA A 70 10.33 -19.77 18.11
C ALA A 70 9.24 -18.74 17.80
N LYS A 71 8.17 -19.14 17.08
CA LYS A 71 7.01 -18.28 16.85
C LYS A 71 6.35 -17.85 18.16
N ALA A 72 6.14 -18.78 19.09
CA ALA A 72 5.56 -18.48 20.40
C ALA A 72 6.44 -17.51 21.22
N ILE A 73 7.75 -17.76 21.28
CA ILE A 73 8.70 -16.89 22.01
C ILE A 73 8.69 -15.46 21.45
N ILE A 74 8.61 -15.33 20.12
CA ILE A 74 8.54 -14.02 19.47
C ILE A 74 7.24 -13.31 19.86
N ILE A 75 6.11 -14.00 19.84
CA ILE A 75 4.81 -13.46 20.27
C ILE A 75 4.89 -12.95 21.72
N ASP A 76 5.45 -13.75 22.64
CA ASP A 76 5.59 -13.38 24.05
C ASP A 76 6.53 -12.17 24.25
N LEU A 77 7.64 -12.09 23.50
CA LEU A 77 8.58 -10.95 23.55
C LEU A 77 7.96 -9.65 23.00
N PHE A 78 7.00 -9.75 22.08
CA PHE A 78 6.31 -8.59 21.51
C PHE A 78 5.31 -7.96 22.49
N ASP A 79 4.78 -8.72 23.44
CA ASP A 79 3.85 -8.20 24.46
C ASP A 79 4.56 -7.38 25.56
N GLU A 80 5.88 -7.56 25.79
CA GLU A 80 6.62 -6.87 26.86
C GLU A 80 7.43 -5.62 26.42
N ASN A 81 7.67 -5.37 25.13
CA ASN A 81 8.44 -4.20 24.67
C ASN A 81 7.66 -3.39 23.61
N VAL A 82 7.08 -2.26 24.01
CA VAL A 82 6.07 -1.53 23.20
C VAL A 82 6.64 -0.40 22.32
N LEU A 83 7.91 0.00 22.40
CA LEU A 83 8.32 1.29 21.77
C LEU A 83 9.13 1.26 20.46
N GLU A 84 9.69 0.13 19.99
CA GLU A 84 10.33 0.05 18.65
C GLU A 84 9.65 -0.97 17.71
N SER A 85 8.56 -1.57 18.19
CA SER A 85 8.00 -2.83 17.69
C SER A 85 7.07 -2.70 16.49
N GLN A 86 6.72 -1.51 16.04
CA GLN A 86 5.69 -1.36 15.00
C GLN A 86 6.12 -1.92 13.64
N GLU A 87 7.37 -1.66 13.21
CA GLU A 87 7.82 -2.13 11.89
C GLU A 87 8.09 -3.64 11.87
N ILE A 88 8.66 -4.19 12.95
CA ILE A 88 8.92 -5.63 13.05
C ILE A 88 7.62 -6.40 13.25
N THR A 89 6.68 -5.89 14.06
CA THR A 89 5.33 -6.46 14.20
C THR A 89 4.60 -6.46 12.86
N GLU A 90 4.70 -5.39 12.07
CA GLU A 90 4.09 -5.36 10.73
C GLU A 90 4.75 -6.36 9.78
N ARG A 91 6.08 -6.51 9.78
CA ARG A 91 6.74 -7.53 8.95
C ARG A 91 6.40 -8.96 9.37
N VAL A 92 6.28 -9.22 10.67
CA VAL A 92 5.88 -10.54 11.20
C VAL A 92 4.39 -10.81 10.92
N LYS A 93 3.51 -9.82 11.09
CA LYS A 93 2.09 -9.91 10.68
C LYS A 93 1.96 -10.16 9.18
N GLN A 94 2.74 -9.46 8.34
CA GLN A 94 2.77 -9.69 6.89
C GLN A 94 3.25 -11.10 6.56
N ALA A 95 4.28 -11.62 7.24
CA ALA A 95 4.78 -12.98 7.04
C ALA A 95 3.78 -14.07 7.43
N VAL A 96 2.89 -13.81 8.40
CA VAL A 96 1.80 -14.72 8.79
C VAL A 96 0.54 -14.53 7.91
N ARG A 97 0.39 -13.39 7.23
CA ARG A 97 -0.78 -13.00 6.41
C ARG A 97 -0.67 -13.35 4.93
N ILE A 98 0.32 -14.14 4.51
CA ILE A 98 0.41 -14.58 3.12
C ILE A 98 -0.65 -15.66 2.92
N GLU A 99 -1.85 -15.25 2.52
CA GLU A 99 -2.80 -16.21 1.95
C GLU A 99 -2.33 -16.58 0.55
N ASP A 100 -2.43 -17.87 0.23
CA ASP A 100 -2.00 -18.38 -1.06
C ASP A 100 -2.90 -17.84 -2.17
N ILE A 101 -2.27 -17.53 -3.31
CA ILE A 101 -2.98 -17.20 -4.56
C ILE A 101 -3.89 -18.38 -4.91
N VAL A 102 -5.15 -18.08 -5.18
CA VAL A 102 -6.10 -19.04 -5.73
C VAL A 102 -6.23 -18.82 -7.23
N PHE A 103 -6.73 -19.83 -7.94
CA PHE A 103 -6.98 -19.74 -9.36
C PHE A 103 -8.47 -19.65 -9.63
N TYR A 104 -8.88 -18.66 -10.41
CA TYR A 104 -10.27 -18.40 -10.75
C TYR A 104 -10.58 -18.86 -12.19
N GLY A 105 -11.74 -19.51 -12.34
CA GLY A 105 -12.26 -19.93 -13.64
C GLY A 105 -11.47 -21.08 -14.30
N LYS A 106 -11.90 -21.45 -15.52
CA LYS A 106 -11.26 -22.52 -16.30
C LYS A 106 -9.89 -22.14 -16.86
N GLU A 107 -9.63 -20.84 -16.95
CA GLU A 107 -8.39 -20.25 -17.47
C GLU A 107 -7.29 -20.14 -16.40
N ASN A 108 -7.55 -20.62 -15.17
CA ASN A 108 -6.62 -20.56 -14.04
C ASN A 108 -6.07 -19.15 -13.80
N ILE A 109 -6.96 -18.18 -13.66
CA ILE A 109 -6.60 -16.77 -13.50
C ILE A 109 -6.12 -16.53 -12.06
N PRO A 110 -4.93 -15.95 -11.82
CA PRO A 110 -4.46 -15.62 -10.49
C PRO A 110 -5.42 -14.66 -9.76
N ALA A 111 -5.84 -15.05 -8.57
CA ALA A 111 -6.84 -14.32 -7.80
C ALA A 111 -6.60 -14.46 -6.29
N GLY A 112 -7.15 -13.52 -5.52
CA GLY A 112 -7.27 -13.63 -4.08
C GLY A 112 -8.46 -14.52 -3.67
N PRO A 113 -8.42 -15.12 -2.47
CA PRO A 113 -9.40 -16.10 -2.03
C PRO A 113 -10.82 -15.55 -1.90
N ASN A 114 -10.96 -14.22 -1.70
CA ASN A 114 -12.26 -13.59 -1.50
C ASN A 114 -12.88 -13.05 -2.80
N VAL A 115 -12.23 -13.19 -3.95
CA VAL A 115 -12.73 -12.68 -5.24
C VAL A 115 -14.14 -13.19 -5.57
N GLN A 116 -14.47 -14.43 -5.21
CA GLN A 116 -15.82 -14.98 -5.45
C GLN A 116 -16.88 -14.42 -4.50
N ASN A 117 -16.52 -14.17 -3.24
CA ASN A 117 -17.47 -13.86 -2.18
C ASN A 117 -17.61 -12.35 -1.89
N SER A 118 -16.65 -11.53 -2.30
CA SER A 118 -16.70 -10.08 -2.07
C SER A 118 -17.64 -9.36 -3.04
N ASP A 119 -18.38 -8.37 -2.55
CA ASP A 119 -19.26 -7.52 -3.39
C ASP A 119 -18.49 -6.56 -4.31
N ALA A 120 -17.24 -6.26 -3.94
CA ALA A 120 -16.32 -5.44 -4.70
C ALA A 120 -15.03 -6.20 -5.01
N ILE A 121 -14.43 -5.96 -6.17
CA ILE A 121 -13.17 -6.56 -6.61
C ILE A 121 -12.19 -5.51 -7.12
N ILE A 122 -10.91 -5.84 -7.03
CA ILE A 122 -9.82 -5.04 -7.60
C ILE A 122 -9.22 -5.82 -8.76
N VAL A 123 -9.25 -5.23 -9.96
CA VAL A 123 -8.68 -5.82 -11.16
C VAL A 123 -7.27 -5.27 -11.35
N VAL A 124 -6.28 -6.15 -11.42
CA VAL A 124 -4.86 -5.81 -11.57
C VAL A 124 -4.26 -6.45 -12.82
N GLU A 125 -3.11 -5.96 -13.27
CA GLU A 125 -2.47 -6.44 -14.50
C GLU A 125 -1.98 -7.88 -14.35
N GLY A 126 -1.24 -8.17 -13.28
CA GLY A 126 -0.43 -9.38 -13.17
C GLY A 126 -0.58 -10.14 -11.86
N ARG A 127 0.06 -11.33 -11.85
CA ARG A 127 0.15 -12.20 -10.66
C ARG A 127 0.92 -11.54 -9.51
N ALA A 128 1.97 -10.77 -9.83
CA ALA A 128 2.81 -10.12 -8.83
C ALA A 128 2.01 -9.05 -8.06
N ASP A 129 1.13 -8.33 -8.76
CA ASP A 129 0.20 -7.37 -8.14
C ASP A 129 -0.74 -8.07 -7.17
N VAL A 130 -1.36 -9.19 -7.58
CA VAL A 130 -2.22 -10.00 -6.69
C VAL A 130 -1.45 -10.43 -5.45
N THR A 131 -0.21 -10.89 -5.63
CA THR A 131 0.66 -11.32 -4.52
C THR A 131 0.95 -10.17 -3.55
N THR A 132 1.23 -8.98 -4.09
CA THR A 132 1.53 -7.78 -3.32
C THR A 132 0.30 -7.30 -2.55
N LEU A 133 -0.86 -7.28 -3.18
CA LEU A 133 -2.13 -6.95 -2.53
C LEU A 133 -2.46 -7.95 -1.41
N LEU A 134 -2.26 -9.25 -1.63
CA LEU A 134 -2.46 -10.30 -0.61
C LEU A 134 -1.52 -10.12 0.58
N LYS A 135 -0.24 -9.82 0.34
CA LYS A 135 0.75 -9.51 1.39
C LYS A 135 0.28 -8.38 2.31
N TYR A 136 -0.47 -7.41 1.77
CA TYR A 136 -1.04 -6.30 2.52
C TYR A 136 -2.46 -6.52 3.03
N GLY A 137 -3.01 -7.74 2.87
CA GLY A 137 -4.30 -8.15 3.41
C GLY A 137 -5.49 -7.86 2.49
N ILE A 138 -5.26 -7.48 1.24
CA ILE A 138 -6.30 -7.23 0.24
C ILE A 138 -6.57 -8.53 -0.52
N LYS A 139 -7.71 -9.17 -0.22
CA LYS A 139 -8.02 -10.56 -0.62
C LYS A 139 -8.93 -10.70 -1.84
N ASN A 140 -9.44 -9.58 -2.35
CA ASN A 140 -10.43 -9.51 -3.43
C ASN A 140 -9.81 -9.02 -4.75
N ALA A 141 -8.51 -9.25 -4.96
CA ALA A 141 -7.78 -8.88 -6.17
C ALA A 141 -7.80 -9.99 -7.22
N ILE A 142 -7.95 -9.67 -8.50
CA ILE A 142 -7.90 -10.61 -9.63
C ILE A 142 -7.04 -10.06 -10.76
N ALA A 143 -6.16 -10.89 -11.34
CA ALA A 143 -5.29 -10.50 -12.45
C ALA A 143 -6.00 -10.65 -13.81
N VAL A 144 -5.66 -9.81 -14.79
CA VAL A 144 -6.12 -9.96 -16.19
C VAL A 144 -5.06 -10.50 -17.15
N GLY A 145 -3.78 -10.49 -16.76
CA GLY A 145 -2.70 -11.07 -17.56
C GLY A 145 -2.29 -10.20 -18.76
N GLY A 146 -2.41 -8.88 -18.64
CA GLY A 146 -2.07 -7.89 -19.67
C GLY A 146 -3.30 -7.32 -20.37
N THR A 147 -3.18 -7.02 -21.67
CA THR A 147 -4.26 -6.37 -22.44
C THR A 147 -5.38 -7.33 -22.83
N ASN A 148 -5.13 -8.63 -23.01
CA ASN A 148 -6.20 -9.55 -23.39
C ASN A 148 -7.03 -10.00 -22.18
N VAL A 149 -8.12 -9.29 -21.90
CA VAL A 149 -8.98 -9.55 -20.73
C VAL A 149 -9.74 -10.87 -20.88
N PRO A 150 -9.58 -11.84 -19.96
CA PRO A 150 -10.30 -13.11 -20.01
C PRO A 150 -11.81 -12.93 -19.83
N GLN A 151 -12.61 -13.71 -20.58
CA GLN A 151 -14.08 -13.68 -20.47
C GLN A 151 -14.60 -13.93 -19.04
N PRO A 152 -14.03 -14.85 -18.24
CA PRO A 152 -14.45 -15.05 -16.86
C PRO A 152 -14.27 -13.82 -15.97
N VAL A 153 -13.30 -12.95 -16.26
CA VAL A 153 -13.11 -11.68 -15.55
C VAL A 153 -14.16 -10.67 -15.99
N ALA A 154 -14.41 -10.57 -17.30
CA ALA A 154 -15.45 -9.68 -17.84
C ALA A 154 -16.85 -9.99 -17.26
N ASP A 155 -17.19 -11.28 -17.14
CA ASP A 155 -18.45 -11.72 -16.55
C ASP A 155 -18.54 -11.44 -15.05
N LEU A 156 -17.39 -11.41 -14.36
CA LEU A 156 -17.30 -11.08 -12.94
C LEU A 156 -17.47 -9.57 -12.72
N CYS A 157 -16.89 -8.74 -13.59
CA CYS A 157 -17.00 -7.28 -13.54
C CYS A 157 -18.46 -6.80 -13.61
N LYS A 158 -19.31 -7.48 -14.39
CA LYS A 158 -20.75 -7.13 -14.51
C LYS A 158 -21.57 -7.32 -13.23
N LYS A 159 -21.08 -8.11 -12.27
CA LYS A 159 -21.85 -8.53 -11.08
C LYS A 159 -21.43 -7.80 -9.81
N LYS A 160 -20.34 -7.05 -9.85
CA LYS A 160 -19.61 -6.56 -8.68
C LYS A 160 -19.15 -5.14 -8.90
N THR A 161 -18.87 -4.42 -7.82
CA THR A 161 -18.19 -3.13 -7.94
C THR A 161 -16.72 -3.33 -8.29
N VAL A 162 -16.25 -2.71 -9.36
CA VAL A 162 -14.93 -2.94 -9.93
C VAL A 162 -14.05 -1.70 -9.79
N THR A 163 -12.86 -1.90 -9.22
CA THR A 163 -11.77 -0.93 -9.28
C THR A 163 -10.64 -1.50 -10.12
N ALA A 164 -10.34 -0.90 -11.28
CA ALA A 164 -9.13 -1.21 -12.02
C ALA A 164 -7.93 -0.54 -11.32
N PHE A 165 -6.90 -1.30 -10.97
CA PHE A 165 -5.68 -0.81 -10.37
C PHE A 165 -4.47 -1.27 -11.17
N THR A 166 -3.88 -0.34 -11.93
CA THR A 166 -2.77 -0.64 -12.84
C THR A 166 -1.51 0.15 -12.48
N ASP A 167 -0.41 -0.23 -13.12
CA ASP A 167 0.86 0.45 -13.03
C ASP A 167 0.79 1.90 -13.50
N GLY A 168 1.74 2.71 -13.02
CA GLY A 168 1.87 4.14 -13.32
C GLY A 168 2.62 4.39 -14.63
N ASP A 169 2.53 3.48 -15.59
CA ASP A 169 3.25 3.56 -16.85
C ASP A 169 2.30 3.52 -18.06
N ARG A 170 2.88 3.51 -19.26
CA ARG A 170 2.10 3.44 -20.50
C ARG A 170 1.41 2.07 -20.69
N GLY A 171 1.99 1.00 -20.14
CA GLY A 171 1.39 -0.34 -20.17
C GLY A 171 0.05 -0.35 -19.42
N GLY A 172 0.04 0.18 -18.19
CA GLY A 172 -1.15 0.31 -17.36
C GLY A 172 -2.25 1.12 -18.04
N GLU A 173 -1.91 2.20 -18.77
CA GLU A 173 -2.90 2.97 -19.54
C GLU A 173 -3.57 2.18 -20.66
N LEU A 174 -2.82 1.33 -21.35
CA LEU A 174 -3.37 0.49 -22.42
C LEU A 174 -4.32 -0.55 -21.85
N ILE A 175 -3.99 -1.12 -20.69
CA ILE A 175 -4.83 -2.08 -19.98
C ILE A 175 -6.12 -1.43 -19.50
N ILE A 176 -6.04 -0.22 -18.94
CA ILE A 176 -7.25 0.56 -18.60
C ILE A 176 -8.11 0.77 -19.84
N LYS A 177 -7.53 1.22 -20.96
CA LYS A 177 -8.29 1.46 -22.21
C LYS A 177 -8.99 0.21 -22.72
N GLU A 178 -8.32 -0.93 -22.66
CA GLU A 178 -8.89 -2.21 -23.09
C GLU A 178 -9.99 -2.70 -22.14
N LEU A 179 -9.75 -2.61 -20.84
CA LEU A 179 -10.73 -2.93 -19.82
C LEU A 179 -12.00 -2.07 -19.95
N LEU A 180 -11.87 -0.78 -20.28
CA LEU A 180 -12.99 0.12 -20.53
C LEU A 180 -13.83 -0.26 -21.78
N GLN A 181 -13.25 -0.98 -22.73
CA GLN A 181 -13.95 -1.43 -23.94
C GLN A 181 -14.67 -2.76 -23.71
N VAL A 182 -14.07 -3.65 -22.91
CA VAL A 182 -14.52 -5.05 -22.76
C VAL A 182 -15.38 -5.27 -21.52
N THR A 183 -15.19 -4.45 -20.46
CA THR A 183 -15.79 -4.68 -19.13
C THR A 183 -16.41 -3.43 -18.53
N ASP A 184 -17.36 -3.63 -17.61
CA ASP A 184 -17.96 -2.54 -16.84
C ASP A 184 -17.09 -2.25 -15.60
N ILE A 185 -16.49 -1.05 -15.55
CA ILE A 185 -15.64 -0.60 -14.45
C ILE A 185 -16.23 0.64 -13.80
N ASP A 186 -16.28 0.67 -12.47
CA ASP A 186 -16.77 1.82 -11.71
C ASP A 186 -15.66 2.82 -11.40
N PHE A 187 -14.47 2.33 -11.02
CA PHE A 187 -13.36 3.15 -10.54
C PHE A 187 -12.02 2.79 -11.18
N ILE A 188 -11.17 3.79 -11.35
CA ILE A 188 -9.80 3.65 -11.81
C ILE A 188 -8.86 4.17 -10.72
N SER A 189 -7.88 3.34 -10.37
CA SER A 189 -6.75 3.69 -9.52
C SER A 189 -5.47 3.43 -10.30
N ARG A 190 -4.44 4.26 -10.13
CA ARG A 190 -3.11 4.01 -10.69
C ARG A 190 -2.04 4.12 -9.64
N ALA A 191 -0.99 3.33 -9.81
CA ALA A 191 0.25 3.57 -9.10
C ALA A 191 0.82 4.96 -9.48
N PRO A 192 1.64 5.58 -8.61
CA PRO A 192 2.38 6.79 -8.95
C PRO A 192 3.17 6.63 -10.25
N ASP A 193 3.34 7.73 -11.00
CA ASP A 193 4.00 7.69 -12.31
C ASP A 193 5.39 7.02 -12.23
N GLY A 194 5.59 6.03 -13.09
CA GLY A 194 6.84 5.25 -13.17
C GLY A 194 7.03 4.18 -12.08
N LYS A 195 6.04 3.94 -11.20
CA LYS A 195 6.06 2.82 -10.25
C LYS A 195 5.13 1.69 -10.69
N MET A 196 5.56 0.46 -10.42
CA MET A 196 4.75 -0.75 -10.55
C MET A 196 3.98 -1.01 -9.25
N VAL A 197 2.82 -1.66 -9.34
CA VAL A 197 2.00 -2.02 -8.17
C VAL A 197 2.77 -2.94 -7.22
N GLU A 198 3.62 -3.82 -7.74
CA GLU A 198 4.50 -4.70 -6.95
C GLU A 198 5.54 -3.97 -6.10
N ASP A 199 5.93 -2.75 -6.48
CA ASP A 199 6.93 -1.93 -5.77
C ASP A 199 6.32 -1.01 -4.71
N LEU A 200 4.99 -0.94 -4.62
CA LEU A 200 4.32 -0.02 -3.71
C LEU A 200 4.34 -0.52 -2.27
N THR A 201 4.58 0.41 -1.35
CA THR A 201 4.37 0.16 0.07
C THR A 201 2.87 0.04 0.39
N GLN A 202 2.54 -0.60 1.51
CA GLN A 202 1.15 -0.71 1.99
C GLN A 202 0.43 0.65 2.05
N LYS A 203 1.14 1.69 2.53
CA LYS A 203 0.59 3.05 2.63
C LYS A 203 0.29 3.64 1.26
N GLU A 204 1.13 3.40 0.26
CA GLU A 204 0.94 3.87 -1.11
C GLU A 204 -0.24 3.16 -1.79
N ILE A 205 -0.38 1.84 -1.61
CA ILE A 205 -1.52 1.08 -2.15
C ILE A 205 -2.84 1.56 -1.55
N ILE A 206 -2.90 1.70 -0.21
CA ILE A 206 -4.11 2.19 0.46
C ILE A 206 -4.43 3.61 0.00
N LYS A 207 -3.42 4.48 -0.13
CA LYS A 207 -3.60 5.85 -0.63
C LYS A 207 -4.15 5.84 -2.07
N ALA A 208 -3.57 5.06 -2.96
CA ALA A 208 -4.01 4.97 -4.36
C ALA A 208 -5.47 4.48 -4.47
N LEU A 209 -5.81 3.38 -3.78
CA LEU A 209 -7.16 2.82 -3.78
C LEU A 209 -8.20 3.74 -3.11
N HIS A 210 -7.80 4.55 -2.14
CA HIS A 210 -8.67 5.54 -1.52
C HIS A 210 -8.89 6.76 -2.42
N GLN A 211 -7.88 7.13 -3.21
CA GLN A 211 -7.91 8.21 -4.21
C GLN A 211 -8.40 7.75 -5.60
N LYS A 212 -9.01 6.56 -5.70
CA LYS A 212 -9.58 6.05 -6.95
C LYS A 212 -10.60 7.03 -7.53
N ILE A 213 -10.58 7.15 -8.85
CA ILE A 213 -11.36 8.12 -9.61
C ILE A 213 -12.53 7.37 -10.27
N PRO A 214 -13.78 7.83 -10.14
CA PRO A 214 -14.91 7.28 -10.89
C PRO A 214 -14.68 7.39 -12.40
N ILE A 215 -15.13 6.39 -13.15
CA ILE A 215 -14.92 6.31 -14.61
C ILE A 215 -15.44 7.55 -15.35
N GLU A 216 -16.56 8.14 -14.91
CA GLU A 216 -17.17 9.32 -15.52
C GLU A 216 -16.23 10.53 -15.47
N GLN A 217 -15.46 10.65 -14.39
CA GLN A 217 -14.48 11.70 -14.21
C GLN A 217 -13.18 11.40 -14.99
N ALA A 218 -12.81 10.12 -15.11
CA ALA A 218 -11.60 9.71 -15.82
C ALA A 218 -11.74 9.80 -17.35
N MET A 219 -12.93 9.56 -17.91
CA MET A 219 -13.18 9.64 -19.36
C MET A 219 -12.84 11.02 -19.94
N GLY A 220 -13.01 12.10 -19.17
CA GLY A 220 -12.63 13.45 -19.59
C GLY A 220 -11.13 13.64 -19.83
N HIS A 221 -10.28 12.92 -19.07
CA HIS A 221 -8.82 12.96 -19.23
C HIS A 221 -8.36 12.11 -20.42
N TYR A 222 -8.86 10.88 -20.56
CA TYR A 222 -8.45 9.98 -21.64
C TYR A 222 -8.95 10.44 -23.03
N GLN A 223 -10.16 10.99 -23.13
CA GLN A 223 -10.67 11.54 -24.40
C GLN A 223 -9.93 12.81 -24.84
N ALA A 224 -9.41 13.61 -23.90
CA ALA A 224 -8.62 14.80 -24.21
C ALA A 224 -7.24 14.46 -24.79
N GLU A 225 -6.62 13.37 -24.34
CA GLU A 225 -5.34 12.88 -24.88
C GLU A 225 -5.49 12.19 -26.24
N GLU A 226 -6.60 11.49 -26.51
CA GLU A 226 -6.90 10.98 -27.85
C GLU A 226 -7.02 12.11 -28.89
N ARG A 227 -7.59 13.26 -28.51
CA ARG A 227 -7.69 14.43 -29.41
C ARG A 227 -6.32 15.05 -29.69
N LYS A 228 -5.42 15.10 -28.70
CA LYS A 228 -4.03 15.60 -28.88
C LYS A 228 -3.18 14.65 -29.72
N SER A 229 -3.27 13.34 -29.50
CA SER A 229 -2.53 12.33 -30.26
C SER A 229 -3.03 12.19 -31.71
N ARG A 230 -4.33 12.37 -31.97
CA ARG A 230 -4.87 12.44 -33.34
C ARG A 230 -4.47 13.72 -34.09
N SER A 231 -4.31 14.85 -33.40
CA SER A 231 -3.83 16.10 -34.02
C SER A 231 -2.34 16.09 -34.37
N ALA A 232 -1.55 15.22 -33.75
CA ALA A 232 -0.13 15.04 -34.06
C ALA A 232 0.13 14.06 -35.22
N ASN A 233 -0.91 13.34 -35.69
CA ASN A 233 -0.81 12.29 -36.70
C ASN A 233 -1.53 12.65 -38.02
N VAL A 234 -1.40 13.90 -38.47
CA VAL A 234 -1.79 14.26 -39.85
C VAL A 234 -0.63 13.85 -40.78
N PRO A 235 -0.83 12.92 -41.74
CA PRO A 235 0.23 12.53 -42.66
C PRO A 235 0.51 13.70 -43.62
N PHE A 236 1.71 14.26 -43.54
CA PHE A 236 2.19 15.27 -44.48
C PHE A 236 2.29 14.64 -45.87
N LYS A 237 1.33 14.98 -46.75
CA LYS A 237 1.29 14.53 -48.14
C LYS A 237 2.50 15.12 -48.88
N ARG A 238 3.57 14.34 -49.03
CA ARG A 238 4.74 14.68 -49.85
C ARG A 238 4.30 14.88 -51.30
N LYS A 239 4.36 16.11 -51.80
CA LYS A 239 4.51 16.38 -53.23
C LYS A 239 6.00 16.32 -53.58
N THR A 240 6.30 15.39 -54.46
CA THR A 240 7.58 15.18 -55.14
C THR A 240 7.89 16.34 -56.09
N SER A 241 9.13 16.85 -56.05
CA SER A 241 9.96 17.05 -57.24
C SER A 241 11.37 17.50 -56.84
N ASP A 242 12.32 16.65 -57.19
CA ASP A 242 13.69 16.94 -57.65
C ASP A 242 14.44 18.16 -57.10
N SER A 243 15.55 17.88 -56.42
CA SER A 243 16.90 18.38 -56.78
C SER A 243 17.93 17.84 -55.80
N LEU A 244 18.67 16.82 -56.23
CA LEU A 244 19.86 16.29 -55.56
C LEU A 244 20.95 17.36 -55.46
N LYS A 245 21.48 17.61 -54.26
CA LYS A 245 22.88 18.03 -54.04
C LYS A 245 23.35 17.78 -52.59
N ARG A 246 23.92 16.59 -52.41
CA ARG A 246 25.18 16.24 -51.71
C ARG A 246 25.66 17.21 -50.60
N VAL A 247 25.62 16.75 -49.34
CA VAL A 247 26.43 17.30 -48.25
C VAL A 247 27.30 16.19 -47.65
N GLN A 248 28.62 16.40 -47.74
CA GLN A 248 29.63 15.62 -47.03
C GLN A 248 29.85 16.22 -45.65
N ILE A 249 30.03 15.32 -44.68
CA ILE A 249 30.39 15.57 -43.29
C ILE A 249 31.79 16.18 -43.21
N LYS A 250 31.99 17.17 -42.33
CA LYS A 250 33.26 17.36 -41.63
C LYS A 250 33.03 17.97 -40.24
N ASP A 251 33.55 17.25 -39.26
CA ASP A 251 33.71 17.60 -37.87
C ASP A 251 34.27 19.02 -37.67
N HIS A 252 33.82 19.73 -36.64
CA HIS A 252 34.70 20.55 -35.80
C HIS A 252 34.07 20.84 -34.43
N ARG A 253 34.83 20.49 -33.40
CA ARG A 253 34.62 20.72 -31.97
C ARG A 253 35.01 22.17 -31.61
N PRO A 254 34.33 22.81 -30.64
CA PRO A 254 35.03 23.65 -29.64
C PRO A 254 34.53 23.32 -28.22
N LYS A 255 35.38 23.10 -27.21
CA LYS A 255 36.15 24.03 -26.34
C LYS A 255 35.29 24.93 -25.44
N LYS A 256 35.56 24.78 -24.13
CA LYS A 256 35.03 25.52 -22.97
C LYS A 256 35.44 26.99 -22.97
N GLU A 257 34.60 27.82 -22.37
CA GLU A 257 34.95 29.03 -21.61
C GLU A 257 33.84 29.34 -20.59
N GLU A 258 34.17 30.14 -19.59
CA GLU A 258 33.68 30.12 -18.20
C GLU A 258 33.21 31.54 -17.77
N ILE A 259 32.35 31.62 -16.73
CA ILE A 259 32.00 32.80 -15.86
C ILE A 259 31.07 33.84 -16.56
N VAL A 260 30.00 34.45 -15.99
CA VAL A 260 29.84 35.24 -14.75
C VAL A 260 28.34 35.37 -14.36
N GLU A 261 28.06 35.51 -13.06
CA GLU A 261 26.79 35.89 -12.42
C GLU A 261 26.37 37.35 -12.67
N GLU A 262 25.07 37.65 -12.76
CA GLU A 262 24.50 38.90 -12.20
C GLU A 262 22.97 38.82 -11.97
N LYS A 263 22.52 39.47 -10.88
CA LYS A 263 21.12 39.82 -10.54
C LYS A 263 20.61 40.87 -11.56
N THR A 264 19.32 41.18 -11.76
CA THR A 264 18.32 41.75 -10.85
C THR A 264 16.99 41.95 -11.60
N GLU A 265 15.88 41.95 -10.85
CA GLU A 265 14.67 42.80 -10.97
C GLU A 265 13.59 42.63 -12.05
N GLU A 266 12.40 43.01 -11.58
CA GLU A 266 11.02 42.86 -12.05
C GLU A 266 10.65 43.73 -13.27
N MET A 267 9.64 43.32 -14.04
CA MET A 267 8.61 44.27 -14.53
C MET A 267 7.34 43.59 -15.02
N GLU A 268 6.23 44.28 -14.74
CA GLU A 268 4.81 44.01 -15.00
C GLU A 268 4.37 43.95 -16.49
N SER A 269 3.09 43.58 -16.65
CA SER A 269 2.11 43.96 -17.70
C SER A 269 1.87 42.93 -18.82
N ALA A 270 0.66 42.61 -19.32
CA ALA A 270 -0.73 43.00 -19.02
C ALA A 270 -1.75 42.13 -19.84
N LYS A 271 -2.95 41.93 -19.25
CA LYS A 271 -4.33 41.76 -19.84
C LYS A 271 -4.73 40.44 -20.54
N PRO A 272 -6.05 40.10 -20.66
CA PRO A 272 -7.26 40.92 -20.42
C PRO A 272 -8.40 40.33 -19.55
N LYS A 273 -9.32 41.25 -19.19
CA LYS A 273 -10.63 41.09 -18.54
C LYS A 273 -11.67 40.35 -19.41
N ILE A 274 -12.51 39.55 -18.76
CA ILE A 274 -13.94 39.38 -19.10
C ILE A 274 -14.73 39.33 -17.77
N GLU A 275 -15.59 40.33 -17.53
CA GLU A 275 -16.64 40.27 -16.51
C GLU A 275 -17.84 39.47 -17.06
N PRO A 276 -18.64 38.80 -16.21
CA PRO A 276 -19.91 39.45 -15.85
C PRO A 276 -20.34 39.33 -14.37
N VAL A 277 -20.92 40.44 -13.91
CA VAL A 277 -22.12 40.60 -13.06
C VAL A 277 -22.02 40.25 -11.56
N LYS A 278 -22.01 41.33 -10.77
CA LYS A 278 -22.22 41.40 -9.32
C LYS A 278 -23.68 41.10 -8.93
N GLN A 279 -23.88 40.18 -8.00
CA GLN A 279 -24.95 40.33 -6.99
C GLN A 279 -24.31 40.62 -5.64
N LYS A 280 -24.74 41.74 -5.05
CA LYS A 280 -24.33 42.24 -3.75
C LYS A 280 -24.91 41.33 -2.66
N THR A 281 -24.03 40.76 -1.85
CA THR A 281 -24.33 40.47 -0.44
C THR A 281 -23.17 41.01 0.37
N GLU A 282 -23.54 41.70 1.45
CA GLU A 282 -22.75 42.68 2.16
C GLU A 282 -21.47 42.12 2.79
N SER A 283 -20.42 42.93 2.69
CA SER A 283 -19.11 42.71 3.24
C SER A 283 -19.09 42.91 4.76
N VAL A 284 -18.87 41.83 5.51
CA VAL A 284 -18.27 41.90 6.85
C VAL A 284 -16.81 41.46 6.69
N LYS A 285 -15.87 42.38 6.94
CA LYS A 285 -14.44 42.04 7.03
C LYS A 285 -14.24 41.09 8.23
N PRO A 286 -13.55 39.95 8.11
CA PRO A 286 -13.47 39.00 9.21
C PRO A 286 -12.40 39.41 10.23
N ASP A 287 -12.71 39.07 11.48
CA ASP A 287 -12.17 39.45 12.77
C ASP A 287 -10.78 38.81 13.08
N ILE A 288 -9.81 38.89 12.15
CA ILE A 288 -8.47 38.29 12.33
C ILE A 288 -7.68 39.03 13.43
N ASP A 289 -7.80 40.35 13.50
CA ASP A 289 -7.07 41.20 14.45
C ASP A 289 -7.34 40.81 15.92
N ARG A 290 -8.54 40.29 16.22
CA ARG A 290 -8.95 39.90 17.58
C ARG A 290 -8.18 38.70 18.13
N PHE A 291 -7.66 37.84 17.26
CA PHE A 291 -6.96 36.61 17.64
C PHE A 291 -5.45 36.67 17.43
N GLN A 292 -4.93 37.77 16.88
CA GLN A 292 -3.52 37.94 16.57
C GLN A 292 -2.63 37.83 17.82
N SER A 293 -3.04 38.44 18.93
CA SER A 293 -2.32 38.32 20.22
C SER A 293 -2.20 36.87 20.68
N HIS A 294 -3.26 36.07 20.49
CA HIS A 294 -3.24 34.66 20.87
C HIS A 294 -2.35 33.83 19.95
N ILE A 295 -2.27 34.17 18.66
CA ILE A 295 -1.38 33.51 17.70
C ILE A 295 0.09 33.80 18.07
N ASP A 296 0.42 35.06 18.33
CA ASP A 296 1.79 35.48 18.62
C ASP A 296 2.31 34.80 19.91
N ASP A 297 1.45 34.69 20.93
CA ASP A 297 1.77 34.03 22.19
C ASP A 297 2.05 32.52 22.07
N ILE A 298 1.33 31.82 21.17
CA ILE A 298 1.45 30.36 21.04
C ILE A 298 2.39 29.94 19.91
N SER A 299 2.84 30.87 19.06
CA SER A 299 3.71 30.61 17.93
C SER A 299 5.03 29.96 18.38
N GLY A 300 5.33 28.76 17.87
CA GLY A 300 6.51 27.97 18.23
C GLY A 300 6.39 27.14 19.52
N SER A 301 5.24 27.17 20.20
CA SER A 301 5.00 26.42 21.43
C SER A 301 4.30 25.07 21.21
N PHE A 302 3.78 24.80 20.01
CA PHE A 302 2.92 23.66 19.68
C PHE A 302 1.72 23.50 20.62
N THR A 303 1.18 24.61 21.11
CA THR A 303 -0.02 24.65 21.97
C THR A 303 -1.23 25.21 21.22
N ALA A 304 -2.41 24.92 21.76
CA ALA A 304 -3.70 25.34 21.28
C ALA A 304 -4.50 25.97 22.42
N ARG A 305 -5.18 27.07 22.13
CA ARG A 305 -6.08 27.80 23.02
C ARG A 305 -7.52 27.60 22.58
N LEU A 306 -8.35 27.14 23.52
CA LEU A 306 -9.80 27.07 23.37
C LEU A 306 -10.40 28.33 23.99
N ILE A 307 -11.14 29.10 23.20
CA ILE A 307 -11.58 30.47 23.53
C ILE A 307 -13.11 30.56 23.46
N ASP A 308 -13.69 31.32 24.39
CA ASP A 308 -15.14 31.62 24.43
C ASP A 308 -15.54 32.80 23.52
N GLU A 309 -16.84 33.13 23.48
CA GLU A 309 -17.38 34.29 22.74
C GLU A 309 -16.79 35.64 23.18
N LYS A 310 -16.30 35.72 24.42
CA LYS A 310 -15.78 36.94 25.06
C LYS A 310 -14.27 37.11 24.91
N ASN A 311 -13.61 36.25 24.12
CA ASN A 311 -12.15 36.21 23.94
C ASN A 311 -11.36 35.80 25.18
N HIS A 312 -11.95 35.03 26.09
CA HIS A 312 -11.24 34.46 27.23
C HIS A 312 -10.77 33.04 26.91
N VAL A 313 -9.50 32.76 27.27
CA VAL A 313 -8.93 31.42 27.16
C VAL A 313 -9.56 30.53 28.23
N LEU A 314 -10.36 29.56 27.80
CA LEU A 314 -10.97 28.56 28.68
C LEU A 314 -9.98 27.46 29.02
N LYS A 315 -9.13 27.09 28.06
CA LYS A 315 -8.18 25.99 28.23
C LYS A 315 -7.02 26.09 27.22
N GLU A 316 -5.83 25.74 27.67
CA GLU A 316 -4.68 25.48 26.82
C GLU A 316 -4.40 23.99 26.74
N VAL A 317 -4.15 23.48 25.53
CA VAL A 317 -3.85 22.06 25.28
C VAL A 317 -2.74 21.89 24.27
N PRO A 318 -1.92 20.83 24.35
CA PRO A 318 -0.98 20.50 23.28
C PRO A 318 -1.70 20.23 21.95
N VAL A 319 -1.14 20.70 20.83
CA VAL A 319 -1.72 20.51 19.48
C VAL A 319 -1.93 19.02 19.15
N ARG A 320 -1.07 18.14 19.67
CA ARG A 320 -1.17 16.69 19.49
C ARG A 320 -2.48 16.12 20.06
N ASP A 321 -2.95 16.70 21.15
CA ASP A 321 -4.14 16.24 21.87
C ASP A 321 -5.40 17.01 21.48
N LEU A 322 -5.25 18.14 20.77
CA LEU A 322 -6.35 19.01 20.34
C LEU A 322 -7.50 18.25 19.66
N ALA A 323 -7.20 17.30 18.76
CA ALA A 323 -8.22 16.55 18.05
C ALA A 323 -9.03 15.60 18.95
N ASN A 324 -8.47 15.16 20.07
CA ASN A 324 -9.19 14.39 21.08
C ASN A 324 -9.94 15.33 22.00
N GLU A 325 -9.30 16.41 22.44
CA GLU A 325 -9.92 17.36 23.35
C GLU A 325 -11.18 18.00 22.73
N LEU A 326 -11.13 18.38 21.46
CA LEU A 326 -12.26 18.96 20.75
C LEU A 326 -13.47 18.02 20.69
N LYS A 327 -13.30 16.69 20.81
CA LYS A 327 -14.42 15.75 20.87
C LYS A 327 -15.16 15.78 22.21
N ASP A 328 -14.54 16.26 23.26
CA ASP A 328 -15.13 16.29 24.61
C ASP A 328 -15.43 17.72 25.09
N VAL A 329 -15.17 18.71 24.23
CA VAL A 329 -15.42 20.12 24.49
C VAL A 329 -16.91 20.43 24.54
N LYS A 330 -17.29 21.19 25.57
CA LYS A 330 -18.64 21.74 25.77
C LYS A 330 -18.89 22.93 24.83
N ASN A 331 -20.15 23.23 24.52
CA ASN A 331 -20.61 24.31 23.64
C ASN A 331 -20.18 25.74 24.02
N SER A 332 -19.38 25.92 25.08
CA SER A 332 -18.82 27.20 25.52
C SER A 332 -17.61 27.66 24.70
N VAL A 333 -16.99 26.77 23.92
CA VAL A 333 -15.86 27.11 23.05
C VAL A 333 -16.37 27.52 21.68
N LYS A 334 -16.01 28.72 21.24
CA LYS A 334 -16.38 29.25 19.91
C LYS A 334 -15.20 29.46 18.98
N THR A 335 -14.01 29.63 19.54
CA THR A 335 -12.79 29.85 18.76
C THR A 335 -11.68 28.91 19.23
N VAL A 336 -10.93 28.38 18.28
CA VAL A 336 -9.74 27.55 18.52
C VAL A 336 -8.57 28.18 17.79
N VAL A 337 -7.53 28.55 18.53
CA VAL A 337 -6.28 29.09 17.99
C VAL A 337 -5.17 28.11 18.32
N PHE A 338 -4.39 27.67 17.33
CA PHE A 338 -3.36 26.65 17.59
C PHE A 338 -2.12 26.78 16.70
N ASP A 339 -0.98 26.42 17.28
CA ASP A 339 0.32 26.41 16.61
C ASP A 339 0.49 25.15 15.75
N GLY A 340 -0.18 25.13 14.59
CA GLY A 340 -0.13 23.97 13.70
C GLY A 340 -0.80 24.16 12.34
N VAL A 341 -0.85 23.06 11.58
CA VAL A 341 -1.45 23.00 10.25
C VAL A 341 -2.94 22.66 10.36
N ILE A 342 -3.77 23.46 9.72
CA ILE A 342 -5.22 23.23 9.64
C ILE A 342 -5.50 22.12 8.64
N THR A 343 -5.97 20.98 9.13
CA THR A 343 -6.31 19.80 8.32
C THR A 343 -7.82 19.65 8.16
N GLN A 344 -8.27 18.93 7.12
CA GLN A 344 -9.70 18.62 6.92
C GLN A 344 -10.32 17.96 8.16
N ARG A 345 -9.58 17.06 8.83
CA ARG A 345 -10.04 16.42 10.08
C ARG A 345 -10.35 17.42 11.19
N LEU A 346 -9.53 18.47 11.36
CA LEU A 346 -9.78 19.50 12.38
C LEU A 346 -10.98 20.38 11.99
N VAL A 347 -11.15 20.68 10.70
CA VAL A 347 -12.31 21.41 10.16
C VAL A 347 -13.60 20.64 10.44
N ASP A 348 -13.62 19.34 10.19
CA ASP A 348 -14.81 18.50 10.39
C ASP A 348 -15.16 18.40 11.89
N ILE A 349 -14.18 18.14 12.76
CA ILE A 349 -14.37 18.08 14.21
C ILE A 349 -14.85 19.43 14.76
N ALA A 350 -14.27 20.54 14.30
CA ALA A 350 -14.67 21.87 14.72
C ALA A 350 -16.12 22.17 14.32
N PHE A 351 -16.52 21.79 13.11
CA PHE A 351 -17.89 21.96 12.62
C PHE A 351 -18.91 21.13 13.41
N GLU A 352 -18.62 19.85 13.67
CA GLU A 352 -19.50 18.97 14.47
C GLU A 352 -19.74 19.51 15.89
N ARG A 353 -18.78 20.29 16.41
CA ARG A 353 -18.81 20.83 17.77
C ARG A 353 -19.34 22.26 17.85
N GLY A 354 -19.74 22.83 16.72
CA GLY A 354 -20.30 24.19 16.67
C GLY A 354 -19.27 25.29 16.93
N ILE A 355 -18.01 25.04 16.61
CA ILE A 355 -16.93 26.05 16.66
C ILE A 355 -17.12 26.98 15.46
N GLU A 356 -17.00 28.27 15.69
CA GLU A 356 -17.22 29.30 14.67
C GLU A 356 -15.91 29.70 14.00
N ASN A 357 -14.80 29.76 14.75
CA ASN A 357 -13.50 30.18 14.24
C ASN A 357 -12.41 29.14 14.51
N LEU A 358 -11.71 28.73 13.46
CA LEU A 358 -10.56 27.84 13.52
C LEU A 358 -9.34 28.56 12.93
N VAL A 359 -8.39 28.88 13.81
CA VAL A 359 -7.21 29.68 13.48
C VAL A 359 -5.96 28.84 13.69
N GLY A 360 -5.13 28.73 12.66
CA GLY A 360 -3.86 28.00 12.73
C GLY A 360 -2.74 28.73 12.01
N ILE A 361 -1.51 28.24 12.12
CA ILE A 361 -0.36 28.87 11.46
C ILE A 361 -0.45 28.71 9.95
N LYS A 362 -0.78 27.51 9.47
CA LYS A 362 -0.79 27.21 8.03
C LYS A 362 -2.04 26.45 7.63
N LYS A 363 -2.57 26.75 6.44
CA LYS A 363 -3.67 25.98 5.85
C LYS A 363 -3.13 24.73 5.16
N GLY A 364 -3.62 23.56 5.54
CA GLY A 364 -3.36 22.30 4.84
C GLY A 364 -4.27 22.13 3.61
N SER A 365 -4.23 20.95 3.00
CA SER A 365 -5.15 20.57 1.92
C SER A 365 -6.57 20.35 2.48
N ILE A 366 -7.39 21.39 2.45
CA ILE A 366 -8.79 21.39 2.90
C ILE A 366 -9.68 21.36 1.66
N THR A 367 -10.54 20.34 1.55
CA THR A 367 -11.40 20.12 0.38
C THR A 367 -12.74 20.83 0.53
N LYS A 368 -13.27 20.91 1.75
CA LYS A 368 -14.58 21.49 2.04
C LYS A 368 -14.55 22.27 3.35
N ILE A 369 -15.02 23.51 3.32
CA ILE A 369 -15.20 24.35 4.50
C ILE A 369 -16.71 24.57 4.68
N PRO A 370 -17.31 24.11 5.80
CA PRO A 370 -18.70 24.38 6.10
C PRO A 370 -18.98 25.89 6.24
N ALA A 371 -20.16 26.35 5.80
CA ALA A 371 -20.49 27.78 5.74
C ALA A 371 -20.49 28.48 7.11
N SER A 372 -20.70 27.73 8.21
CA SER A 372 -20.72 28.25 9.58
C SER A 372 -19.35 28.24 10.26
N LEU A 373 -18.28 27.84 9.56
CA LEU A 373 -16.94 27.75 10.13
C LEU A 373 -15.97 28.66 9.36
N HIS A 374 -15.37 29.60 10.07
CA HIS A 374 -14.36 30.51 9.55
C HIS A 374 -12.96 29.94 9.81
N VAL A 375 -12.25 29.63 8.74
CA VAL A 375 -10.91 29.03 8.78
C VAL A 375 -9.87 30.08 8.40
N HIS A 376 -8.97 30.41 9.32
CA HIS A 376 -7.93 31.43 9.14
C HIS A 376 -6.54 30.82 9.31
N ALA A 377 -5.63 31.13 8.39
CA ALA A 377 -4.22 30.78 8.49
C ALA A 377 -3.37 32.06 8.57
N THR A 378 -2.40 32.08 9.48
CA THR A 378 -1.51 33.25 9.67
C THR A 378 -0.42 33.34 8.59
N SER A 379 0.02 32.20 8.07
CA SER A 379 0.94 32.11 6.94
C SER A 379 0.20 31.59 5.69
N ASN A 380 0.12 32.46 4.67
CA ASN A 380 -0.51 32.18 3.38
C ASN A 380 0.29 31.17 2.56
#